data_AF-A0A1I6RP67-F1
#
_entry.id   AF-A0A1I6RP67-F1
#
_cell.length_a   1.000
_cell.length_b   1.000
_cell.length_c   1.000
_cell.angle_alpha   90.00
_cell.angle_beta   90.00
_cell.angle_gamma   90.00
#
_symmetry.space_group_name_H-M   'P 1'
#
loop_
_entity.id
_entity.type
_entity.pdbx_description
1 polymer ?
#
loop_
_entity_poly.entity_id
_entity_poly.type
_entity_poly.pdbx_seq_one_letter_code
_entity_poly.pdbx_strand_id
1 'polypeptide(L)' 'MLFDWLMSTDLNTVPVDHPAQKQALADLASALECDTDVMASTEEELAAAREDVARDMGW' A
#
# COMPACT_ATOMS: atom_id res chain seq x y z
N MET A 1 1.96 -3.61 -7.21
CA MET A 1 1.52 -2.66 -8.26
C MET A 1 1.30 -1.24 -7.73
N LEU A 2 0.72 -1.02 -6.54
CA LEU A 2 0.55 0.33 -5.98
C LEU A 2 1.86 0.91 -5.41
N PHE A 3 2.68 0.11 -4.72
CA PHE A 3 4.01 0.52 -4.25
C PHE A 3 4.97 0.83 -5.41
N ASP A 4 5.01 -0.03 -6.44
CA ASP A 4 5.83 0.18 -7.64
C ASP A 4 5.42 1.46 -8.39
N TRP A 5 4.11 1.73 -8.47
CA TRP A 5 3.60 3.01 -8.97
C TRP A 5 4.00 4.19 -8.07
N LEU A 6 3.90 4.05 -6.75
CA LEU A 6 4.24 5.09 -5.78
C LEU A 6 5.74 5.45 -5.81
N MET A 7 6.60 4.48 -6.10
CA MET A 7 8.06 4.64 -6.20
C MET A 7 8.54 5.15 -7.56
N SER A 8 7.80 4.85 -8.64
CA SER A 8 8.16 5.27 -10.00
C SER A 8 7.45 6.55 -10.46
N THR A 9 6.37 6.95 -9.80
CA THR A 9 5.55 8.11 -10.17
C THR A 9 5.92 9.32 -9.33
N ASP A 10 6.12 10.46 -10.00
CA ASP A 10 6.27 11.74 -9.31
C ASP A 10 4.92 12.16 -8.68
N LEU A 11 4.83 12.09 -7.36
CA LEU A 11 3.67 12.49 -6.56
C LEU A 11 3.21 13.93 -6.84
N ASN A 12 4.06 14.80 -7.37
CA ASN A 12 3.67 16.16 -7.74
C ASN A 12 2.78 16.22 -8.98
N THR A 13 2.91 15.22 -9.86
CA THR A 13 2.15 15.10 -11.11
C THR A 13 0.80 14.42 -10.92
N VAL A 14 0.57 13.81 -9.76
CA VAL A 14 -0.69 13.14 -9.45
C VAL A 14 -1.78 14.20 -9.28
N PRO A 15 -2.83 14.19 -10.12
CA PRO A 15 -3.97 15.05 -9.93
C PRO A 15 -4.65 14.63 -8.63
N VAL A 16 -4.65 15.56 -7.67
CA VAL A 16 -5.31 15.38 -6.37
C VAL A 16 -6.42 16.42 -6.24
N ASP A 17 -7.60 15.95 -5.86
CA ASP A 17 -8.75 16.82 -5.61
C ASP A 17 -8.63 17.56 -4.27
N HIS A 18 -7.80 17.05 -3.37
CA HIS A 18 -7.59 17.63 -2.05
C HIS A 18 -6.10 17.60 -1.64
N PRO A 19 -5.55 18.69 -1.07
CA PRO A 19 -4.14 18.76 -0.66
C PRO A 19 -3.74 17.67 0.34
N ALA A 20 -4.67 17.24 1.19
CA ALA A 20 -4.44 16.13 2.13
C ALA A 20 -4.20 14.77 1.45
N GLN A 21 -4.64 14.57 0.20
CA GLN A 21 -4.37 13.32 -0.53
C GLN A 21 -2.88 13.18 -0.85
N LYS A 22 -2.20 14.28 -1.18
CA LYS A 22 -0.73 14.28 -1.36
C LYS A 22 -0.02 13.93 -0.06
N GLN A 23 -0.47 14.49 1.07
CA GLN A 23 0.10 14.17 2.37
C GLN A 23 -0.11 12.70 2.72
N ALA A 24 -1.32 12.16 2.53
CA ALA A 24 -1.61 10.76 2.78
C ALA A 24 -0.78 9.81 1.89
N LEU A 25 -0.53 10.18 0.62
CA LEU A 25 0.32 9.39 -0.28
C LEU A 25 1.80 9.45 0.13
N ALA A 26 2.30 10.61 0.57
CA ALA A 26 3.65 10.75 1.08
C ALA A 26 3.85 9.97 2.40
N ASP A 27 2.87 10.05 3.30
CA ASP A 27 2.86 9.31 4.56
C ASP A 27 2.82 7.79 4.30
N LEU A 28 2.00 7.34 3.34
CA LEU A 28 1.95 5.94 2.91
C LEU A 28 3.27 5.48 2.28
N ALA A 29 3.91 6.31 1.46
CA ALA A 29 5.21 6.00 0.85
C ALA A 29 6.28 5.82 1.94
N SER A 30 6.35 6.76 2.89
CA SER A 30 7.30 6.71 4.00
C SER A 30 7.05 5.51 4.93
N ALA A 31 5.79 5.15 5.17
CA ALA A 31 5.45 3.95 5.91
C ALA A 31 5.92 2.69 5.18
N LEU A 32 5.66 2.58 3.87
CA LEU A 32 6.08 1.42 3.07
C LEU A 32 7.60 1.31 2.88
N GLU A 33 8.34 2.42 2.88
CA GLU A 33 9.81 2.40 2.89
C GLU A 33 10.39 1.93 4.23
N CYS A 34 9.74 2.29 5.34
CA CYS A 34 10.18 1.91 6.69
C CYS A 34 9.81 0.46 7.01
N ASP A 35 8.69 -0.01 6.50
CA ASP A 35 8.13 -1.33 6.75
C ASP A 35 8.59 -2.34 5.67
N THR A 36 9.88 -2.69 5.72
CA THR A 36 10.47 -3.68 4.80
C THR A 36 9.80 -5.06 4.87
N ASP A 37 9.09 -5.37 5.96
CA ASP A 37 8.33 -6.61 6.14
C ASP A 37 7.12 -6.71 5.20
N VAL A 38 6.50 -5.58 4.83
CA VAL A 38 5.37 -5.56 3.88
C VAL A 38 5.81 -5.97 2.48
N MET A 39 7.06 -5.65 2.13
CA MET A 39 7.66 -6.01 0.84
C MET A 39 8.30 -7.41 0.85
N ALA A 40 8.66 -7.92 2.04
CA ALA A 40 9.19 -9.27 2.23
C ALA A 40 8.09 -10.34 2.38
N SER A 41 6.84 -9.90 2.61
CA SER A 41 5.69 -10.78 2.71
C SER A 41 5.54 -11.61 1.43
N THR A 42 5.66 -12.92 1.59
CA THR A 42 5.59 -13.87 0.49
C THR A 42 4.15 -14.00 -0.04
N GLU A 43 3.98 -14.43 -1.29
CA GLU A 43 2.63 -14.69 -1.86
C GLU A 43 1.82 -15.67 -1.01
N GLU A 44 2.49 -16.56 -0.28
CA GLU A 44 1.91 -17.55 0.62
C GLU A 44 1.34 -16.91 1.89
N GLU A 45 2.05 -15.96 2.51
CA GLU A 45 1.56 -15.18 3.64
C GLU A 45 0.40 -14.26 3.24
N LEU A 46 0.45 -13.70 2.03
CA LEU A 46 -0.64 -12.89 1.49
C LEU A 46 -1.91 -13.72 1.22
N ALA A 47 -1.75 -14.97 0.75
CA ALA A 47 -2.86 -15.90 0.54
C ALA A 47 -3.50 -16.31 1.88
N ALA A 48 -2.69 -16.63 2.89
CA ALA A 48 -3.17 -16.96 4.23
C ALA A 48 -3.92 -15.78 4.87
N ALA A 49 -3.37 -14.57 4.78
CA ALA A 49 -4.04 -13.37 5.28
C ALA A 49 -5.36 -13.08 4.56
N ARG A 50 -5.45 -13.33 3.24
CA ARG A 50 -6.71 -13.20 2.49
C ARG A 50 -7.76 -14.22 2.94
N GLU A 51 -7.35 -15.45 3.21
CA GLU A 51 -8.23 -16.51 3.68
C GLU A 51 -8.73 -16.22 5.11
N ASP A 52 -7.87 -15.69 5.98
CA ASP A 52 -8.24 -15.25 7.33
C ASP A 52 -9.24 -14.09 7.30
N VAL A 53 -9.01 -13.08 6.45
CA VAL A 53 -9.95 -11.96 6.27
C VAL A 53 -11.28 -12.42 5.68
N ALA A 54 -11.27 -13.33 4.70
CA ALA A 54 -12.50 -13.88 4.13
C ALA A 54 -13.32 -14.65 5.18
N ARG A 55 -12.63 -15.40 6.05
CA ARG A 55 -13.24 -16.14 7.16
C ARG A 55 -13.85 -15.22 8.21
N ASP A 56 -13.16 -14.14 8.58
CA ASP A 56 -13.63 -13.17 9.58
C ASP A 56 -14.71 -12.23 9.04
N MET A 57 -14.72 -11.92 7.74
CA MET A 57 -15.78 -11.13 7.11
C MET A 57 -17.03 -11.94 6.72
N GLY A 58 -17.01 -13.27 6.90
CA GLY A 58 -18.16 -14.14 6.63
C GLY A 58 -18.64 -14.10 5.18
N TRP A 59 -17.70 -14.02 4.23
CA TRP A 59 -17.96 -14.13 2.78
C TRP A 59 -18.06 -15.59 2.32
#